data_AF-A0A429E803-F1
#
_entry.id   AF-A0A429E803-F1
#
_cell.length_a   1.000
_cell.length_b   1.000
_cell.length_c   1.000
_cell.angle_alpha   90.00
_cell.angle_beta   90.00
_cell.angle_gamma   90.00
#
_symmetry.space_group_name_H-M   'P 1'
#
loop_
_entity.id
_entity.type
_entity.pdbx_description
1 polymer ?
#
loop_
_entity_poly.entity_id
_entity_poly.type
_entity_poly.pdbx_seq_one_letter_code
_entity_poly.pdbx_strand_id
1 'polypeptide(L)'
;MHIRIRGTAAATALALSALLPATGTVAVAAEAPTARQESGRVGVEYFPDPRGEGSRTDVPATSPHAQSAPASRQRTGVGDGEVVPIAETGPTADRLDVTIIGDGYTAAQQEDFLQDARAKWDAVTDIEPYKSYEGLFNVWAVQAVSQDSGVTGDPTQDVTRNTALGSYFFCDEIERLICVDLDKTKSYADKAPATDLVIVVSNSTKYGGAGYSGLAGDYGYDGVSTLSSDNAQSTLIAAHEMAHSIGLLADEYQYDGYGAYPGDEPAAANVSKLTADRMAAQGAKWADWLGEADPSGGVVDTFEGGDYYEYGIYRPTANSIMRSLNTDQFNLPGREAMIAGFYRSANALTPLADPATRTSRFARLSVSLATLPAGTLARPQLRWYVDGREARQARGRTSVVPAALGVPSGRRAHTVTAKVVDMTMAVRSAKVRGTTSNSVTWTVKG
;
A
#
# COMPACT_ATOMS: atom_id res chain seq x y z
N MET A 1 40.34 -75.98 -23.70
CA MET A 1 40.02 -75.64 -22.30
C MET A 1 39.46 -74.23 -22.27
N HIS A 2 38.31 -74.04 -21.62
CA HIS A 2 37.25 -73.11 -22.02
C HIS A 2 37.49 -71.60 -21.80
N ILE A 3 36.96 -70.85 -22.77
CA ILE A 3 36.62 -69.43 -22.76
C ILE A 3 35.64 -69.12 -21.61
N ARG A 4 35.87 -68.05 -20.84
CA ARG A 4 34.80 -67.34 -20.11
C ARG A 4 34.97 -65.82 -20.20
N ILE A 5 34.05 -65.26 -20.98
CA ILE A 5 33.66 -63.86 -21.06
C ILE A 5 33.01 -63.47 -19.73
N ARG A 6 33.37 -62.31 -19.15
CA ARG A 6 32.58 -61.65 -18.10
C ARG A 6 32.11 -60.30 -18.62
N GLY A 7 30.82 -60.21 -18.89
CA GLY A 7 30.14 -58.96 -19.24
C GLY A 7 29.95 -58.09 -18.01
N THR A 8 30.16 -56.79 -18.21
CA THR A 8 29.78 -55.71 -17.28
C THR A 8 28.40 -55.21 -17.68
N ALA A 9 27.40 -55.50 -16.85
CA ALA A 9 26.07 -54.89 -16.94
C ALA A 9 26.05 -53.64 -16.04
N ALA A 10 25.95 -52.46 -16.64
CA ALA A 10 25.67 -51.21 -15.94
C ALA A 10 24.15 -51.13 -15.69
N ALA A 11 23.74 -51.16 -14.43
CA ALA A 11 22.36 -50.91 -14.02
C ALA A 11 22.16 -49.39 -13.85
N THR A 12 21.42 -48.78 -14.76
CA THR A 12 20.89 -47.42 -14.65
C THR A 12 19.68 -47.43 -13.72
N ALA A 13 19.82 -46.84 -12.53
CA ALA A 13 18.70 -46.58 -11.64
C ALA A 13 17.92 -45.34 -12.12
N LEU A 14 16.69 -45.53 -12.61
CA LEU A 14 15.72 -44.45 -12.80
C LEU A 14 15.23 -43.99 -11.42
N ALA A 15 15.57 -42.77 -11.03
CA ALA A 15 14.91 -42.08 -9.92
C ALA A 15 13.64 -41.39 -10.47
N LEU A 16 12.47 -41.95 -10.13
CA LEU A 16 11.17 -41.29 -10.32
C LEU A 16 11.02 -40.21 -9.24
N SER A 17 11.14 -38.93 -9.61
CA SER A 17 10.81 -37.81 -8.74
C SER A 17 9.31 -37.53 -8.82
N ALA A 18 8.56 -37.95 -7.81
CA ALA A 18 7.16 -37.55 -7.64
C ALA A 18 7.10 -36.08 -7.19
N LEU A 19 6.53 -35.22 -8.03
CA LEU A 19 6.20 -33.84 -7.70
C LEU A 19 4.96 -33.82 -6.80
N LEU A 20 5.15 -33.56 -5.51
CA LEU A 20 4.07 -33.15 -4.60
C LEU A 20 3.84 -31.64 -4.77
N PRO A 21 2.58 -31.16 -4.79
CA PRO A 21 2.30 -29.74 -4.88
C PRO A 21 2.71 -29.07 -3.57
N ALA A 22 3.61 -28.10 -3.67
CA ALA A 22 3.95 -27.22 -2.56
C ALA A 22 2.75 -26.31 -2.28
N THR A 23 1.97 -26.65 -1.27
CA THR A 23 1.01 -25.73 -0.64
C THR A 23 1.82 -24.67 0.08
N GLY A 24 2.03 -23.51 -0.57
CA GLY A 24 2.61 -22.35 0.07
C GLY A 24 1.68 -21.86 1.17
N THR A 25 2.07 -22.08 2.42
CA THR A 25 1.47 -21.40 3.56
C THR A 25 1.83 -19.92 3.45
N VAL A 26 0.83 -19.08 3.20
CA VAL A 26 0.94 -17.63 3.34
C VAL A 26 1.29 -17.36 4.80
N ALA A 27 2.47 -16.80 5.04
CA ALA A 27 2.83 -16.33 6.37
C ALA A 27 1.96 -15.09 6.65
N VAL A 28 0.95 -15.26 7.48
CA VAL A 28 0.19 -14.17 8.09
C VAL A 28 1.19 -13.39 8.94
N ALA A 29 1.27 -12.08 8.75
CA ALA A 29 2.04 -11.20 9.61
C ALA A 29 1.63 -11.44 11.07
N ALA A 30 2.58 -11.38 12.00
CA ALA A 30 2.25 -11.41 13.41
C ALA A 30 1.29 -10.24 13.69
N GLU A 31 0.06 -10.56 14.11
CA GLU A 31 -0.89 -9.58 14.61
C GLU A 31 -0.20 -8.84 15.77
N ALA A 32 -0.21 -7.51 15.71
CA ALA A 32 -0.02 -6.68 16.90
C ALA A 32 -0.93 -7.23 18.01
N PRO A 33 -0.51 -7.19 19.30
CA PRO A 33 -1.28 -7.80 20.38
C PRO A 33 -2.74 -7.38 20.26
N THR A 34 -3.61 -8.34 19.94
CA THR A 34 -5.02 -8.10 19.78
C THR A 34 -5.55 -7.74 21.16
N ALA A 35 -5.61 -6.42 21.41
CA ALA A 35 -6.47 -5.86 22.43
C ALA A 35 -7.83 -6.51 22.20
N ARG A 36 -8.29 -7.21 23.22
CA ARG A 36 -9.56 -7.91 23.23
C ARG A 36 -10.62 -6.90 22.75
N GLN A 37 -11.12 -7.05 21.53
CA GLN A 37 -12.17 -6.19 21.00
C GLN A 37 -13.35 -6.27 21.97
N GLU A 38 -13.46 -5.30 22.87
CA GLU A 38 -14.73 -4.99 23.48
C GLU A 38 -15.67 -4.65 22.34
N SER A 39 -16.82 -5.32 22.28
CA SER A 39 -17.76 -5.21 21.16
C SER A 39 -17.98 -3.74 20.79
N GLY A 40 -17.54 -3.32 19.61
CA GLY A 40 -17.73 -1.97 19.08
C GLY A 40 -16.60 -0.95 19.34
N ARG A 41 -15.43 -1.37 19.83
CA ARG A 41 -14.22 -0.52 19.89
C ARG A 41 -13.15 -0.98 18.90
N VAL A 42 -12.39 -0.03 18.38
CA VAL A 42 -11.32 -0.22 17.41
C VAL A 42 -10.06 0.53 17.88
N GLY A 43 -8.91 -0.12 17.73
CA GLY A 43 -7.62 0.51 18.02
C GLY A 43 -7.28 1.53 16.94
N VAL A 44 -6.89 2.73 17.36
CA VAL A 44 -6.46 3.81 16.48
C VAL A 44 -5.10 4.34 16.86
N GLU A 45 -4.40 4.82 15.85
CA GLU A 45 -3.24 5.68 15.99
C GLU A 45 -3.63 7.14 15.84
N TYR A 46 -2.92 8.03 16.52
CA TYR A 46 -3.00 9.47 16.35
C TYR A 46 -1.70 10.16 16.76
N PHE A 47 -1.57 11.42 16.39
CA PHE A 47 -0.39 12.23 16.69
C PHE A 47 -0.80 13.41 17.59
N PRO A 48 -0.42 13.39 18.89
CA PRO A 48 -0.79 14.47 19.83
C PRO A 48 -0.17 15.83 19.45
N ASP A 49 1.02 15.81 18.85
CA ASP A 49 1.75 17.00 18.40
C ASP A 49 1.98 16.93 16.87
N PRO A 50 1.79 18.03 16.11
CA PRO A 50 1.98 18.06 14.66
C PRO A 50 3.33 17.58 14.14
N ARG A 51 4.36 17.56 14.99
CA ARG A 51 5.73 17.12 14.69
C ARG A 51 6.21 16.03 15.64
N GLY A 52 5.31 15.51 16.46
CA GLY A 52 5.60 14.54 17.50
C GLY A 52 5.59 13.10 17.00
N GLU A 53 5.82 12.21 17.95
CA GLU A 53 5.67 10.77 17.79
C GLU A 53 4.19 10.36 17.83
N GLY A 54 3.89 9.19 17.28
CA GLY A 54 2.55 8.60 17.31
C GLY A 54 2.17 8.13 18.71
N SER A 55 0.86 7.96 18.92
CA SER A 55 0.28 7.39 20.11
C SER A 55 -0.94 6.56 19.74
N ARG A 56 -1.30 5.59 20.58
CA ARG A 56 -2.43 4.71 20.34
C ARG A 56 -3.46 4.79 21.45
N THR A 57 -4.72 4.61 21.10
CA THR A 57 -5.84 4.40 22.03
C THR A 57 -6.90 3.52 21.35
N ASP A 58 -7.91 3.09 22.10
CA ASP A 58 -9.10 2.46 21.53
C ASP A 58 -10.23 3.50 21.46
N VAL A 59 -11.02 3.48 20.40
CA VAL A 59 -12.16 4.39 20.21
C VAL A 59 -13.40 3.62 19.79
N PRO A 60 -14.61 4.17 19.98
CA PRO A 60 -15.82 3.58 19.40
C PRO A 60 -15.71 3.49 17.87
N ALA A 61 -16.23 2.41 17.28
CA ALA A 61 -16.34 2.24 15.83
C ALA A 61 -17.44 3.11 15.20
N THR A 62 -18.38 3.60 16.01
CA THR A 62 -19.49 4.46 15.59
C THR A 62 -19.32 5.87 16.14
N SER A 63 -19.88 6.86 15.44
CA SER A 63 -19.88 8.25 15.92
C SER A 63 -21.26 8.66 16.43
N PRO A 64 -21.36 9.28 17.63
CA PRO A 64 -22.62 9.81 18.14
C PRO A 64 -23.07 11.08 17.39
N HIS A 65 -22.22 11.65 16.53
CA HIS A 65 -22.47 12.90 15.79
C HIS A 65 -22.87 12.69 14.33
N ALA A 66 -22.97 11.42 13.91
CA ALA A 66 -23.18 11.10 12.52
C ALA A 66 -24.65 11.35 12.11
N GLN A 67 -24.87 11.99 10.97
CA GLN A 67 -26.21 12.29 10.43
C GLN A 67 -27.20 11.11 10.38
N SER A 68 -28.33 11.26 11.04
CA SER A 68 -29.45 10.32 10.84
C SER A 68 -29.91 10.33 9.38
N ALA A 69 -30.29 9.16 8.84
CA ALA A 69 -30.74 9.03 7.45
C ALA A 69 -31.84 10.06 7.13
N PRO A 70 -31.77 10.78 5.99
CA PRO A 70 -32.68 11.88 5.73
C PRO A 70 -34.12 11.36 5.54
N ALA A 71 -35.06 11.95 6.28
CA ALA A 71 -36.47 11.87 5.95
C ALA A 71 -36.74 12.76 4.72
N SER A 72 -36.79 12.13 3.55
CA SER A 72 -37.22 12.69 2.26
C SER A 72 -36.25 13.63 1.52
N ARG A 73 -36.25 13.44 0.19
CA ARG A 73 -35.35 14.02 -0.82
C ARG A 73 -35.54 15.53 -0.97
N GLN A 74 -34.52 16.32 -0.65
CA GLN A 74 -34.29 17.59 -1.35
C GLN A 74 -33.19 17.36 -2.39
N ARG A 75 -33.58 17.42 -3.66
CA ARG A 75 -32.68 17.43 -4.81
C ARG A 75 -32.07 18.82 -4.94
N THR A 76 -30.91 19.02 -4.35
CA THR A 76 -29.94 20.04 -4.79
C THR A 76 -28.95 19.40 -5.75
N GLY A 77 -28.33 20.20 -6.64
CA GLY A 77 -27.71 19.76 -7.89
C GLY A 77 -26.64 18.67 -7.86
N VAL A 78 -26.01 18.39 -6.71
CA VAL A 78 -24.99 17.33 -6.53
C VAL A 78 -25.61 16.15 -5.77
N GLY A 79 -25.39 14.94 -6.27
CA GLY A 79 -25.91 13.72 -5.64
C GLY A 79 -25.10 13.34 -4.41
N ASP A 80 -25.76 13.06 -3.28
CA ASP A 80 -25.07 12.52 -2.10
C ASP A 80 -24.40 11.17 -2.42
N GLY A 81 -23.08 11.11 -2.26
CA GLY A 81 -22.23 9.99 -2.65
C GLY A 81 -21.87 9.93 -4.12
N GLU A 82 -21.91 11.05 -4.84
CA GLU A 82 -21.31 11.15 -6.17
C GLU A 82 -19.82 10.83 -6.12
N VAL A 83 -19.34 10.08 -7.12
CA VAL A 83 -17.95 9.63 -7.21
C VAL A 83 -17.26 10.38 -8.35
N VAL A 84 -16.13 11.00 -8.04
CA VAL A 84 -15.33 11.80 -8.97
C VAL A 84 -13.91 11.21 -9.04
N PRO A 85 -13.41 10.83 -10.22
CA PRO A 85 -12.01 10.41 -10.35
C PRO A 85 -11.07 11.59 -10.07
N ILE A 86 -10.14 11.38 -9.15
CA ILE A 86 -8.99 12.26 -8.93
C ILE A 86 -7.83 11.81 -9.82
N ALA A 87 -7.57 10.50 -9.86
CA ALA A 87 -6.61 9.87 -10.75
C ALA A 87 -7.12 8.48 -11.18
N GLU A 88 -7.28 8.24 -12.47
CA GLU A 88 -7.62 6.92 -13.03
C GLU A 88 -6.46 6.46 -13.92
N THR A 89 -5.59 5.62 -13.38
CA THR A 89 -4.31 5.25 -14.01
C THR A 89 -4.33 3.85 -14.64
N GLY A 90 -5.40 3.09 -14.42
CA GLY A 90 -5.66 1.79 -15.03
C GLY A 90 -6.88 1.08 -14.45
N PRO A 91 -7.16 -0.15 -14.90
CA PRO A 91 -8.24 -0.95 -14.32
C PRO A 91 -8.00 -1.19 -12.83
N THR A 92 -9.04 -1.08 -12.02
CA THR A 92 -9.03 -1.37 -10.58
C THR A 92 -8.40 -2.74 -10.23
N ALA A 93 -8.61 -3.78 -11.07
CA ALA A 93 -7.98 -5.08 -10.83
C ALA A 93 -6.43 -5.08 -10.91
N ASP A 94 -5.85 -4.00 -11.43
CA ASP A 94 -4.43 -3.80 -11.67
C ASP A 94 -3.87 -2.60 -10.87
N ARG A 95 -4.66 -1.97 -9.98
CA ARG A 95 -4.29 -0.75 -9.26
C ARG A 95 -4.59 -0.91 -7.78
N LEU A 96 -3.92 -0.09 -6.99
CA LEU A 96 -4.33 0.16 -5.61
C LEU A 96 -5.36 1.29 -5.64
N ASP A 97 -6.58 1.02 -5.21
CA ASP A 97 -7.69 1.99 -5.26
C ASP A 97 -7.82 2.71 -3.90
N VAL A 98 -7.51 4.01 -3.88
CA VAL A 98 -7.66 4.90 -2.71
C VAL A 98 -8.97 5.67 -2.84
N THR A 99 -9.83 5.59 -1.82
CA THR A 99 -11.08 6.33 -1.76
C THR A 99 -10.98 7.48 -0.76
N ILE A 100 -11.08 8.72 -1.26
CA ILE A 100 -11.08 9.94 -0.46
C ILE A 100 -12.52 10.37 -0.23
N ILE A 101 -12.96 10.52 1.02
CA ILE A 101 -14.33 10.88 1.38
C ILE A 101 -14.31 12.20 2.15
N GLY A 102 -15.10 13.18 1.71
CA GLY A 102 -15.20 14.47 2.40
C GLY A 102 -16.23 14.43 3.51
N ASP A 103 -15.94 14.99 4.68
CA ASP A 103 -16.91 15.18 5.75
C ASP A 103 -16.91 16.62 6.28
N GLY A 104 -18.08 17.13 6.67
CA GLY A 104 -18.26 18.54 7.05
C GLY A 104 -18.33 19.50 5.86
N TYR A 105 -18.51 19.00 4.63
CA TYR A 105 -18.77 19.83 3.44
C TYR A 105 -20.24 19.80 3.07
N THR A 106 -20.89 20.96 3.02
CA THR A 106 -22.30 21.04 2.59
C THR A 106 -22.45 20.78 1.10
N ALA A 107 -23.70 20.66 0.61
CA ALA A 107 -23.98 20.54 -0.82
C ALA A 107 -23.37 21.67 -1.67
N ALA A 108 -23.21 22.87 -1.10
CA ALA A 108 -22.62 24.03 -1.77
C ALA A 108 -21.08 24.03 -1.75
N GLN A 109 -20.45 23.18 -0.94
CA GLN A 109 -19.00 23.13 -0.73
C GLN A 109 -18.37 21.86 -1.33
N GLN A 110 -19.12 21.12 -2.16
CA GLN A 110 -18.61 19.88 -2.75
C GLN A 110 -17.48 20.11 -3.75
N GLU A 111 -17.40 21.29 -4.36
CA GLU A 111 -16.24 21.68 -5.18
C GLU A 111 -15.02 22.01 -4.30
N ASP A 112 -15.22 22.63 -3.14
CA ASP A 112 -14.14 22.88 -2.17
C ASP A 112 -13.56 21.56 -1.66
N PHE A 113 -14.41 20.58 -1.33
CA PHE A 113 -13.97 19.22 -1.00
C PHE A 113 -13.12 18.60 -2.12
N LEU A 114 -13.53 18.71 -3.39
CA LEU A 114 -12.75 18.14 -4.49
C LEU A 114 -11.39 18.82 -4.64
N GLN A 115 -11.29 20.12 -4.37
CA GLN A 115 -10.02 20.83 -4.35
C GLN A 115 -9.13 20.34 -3.19
N ASP A 116 -9.70 20.17 -2.00
CA ASP A 116 -8.97 19.65 -0.84
C ASP A 116 -8.52 18.20 -1.07
N ALA A 117 -9.38 17.35 -1.62
CA ALA A 117 -9.04 15.98 -1.96
C ALA A 117 -7.86 15.90 -2.93
N ARG A 118 -7.84 16.75 -3.98
CA ARG A 118 -6.70 16.85 -4.91
C ARG A 118 -5.45 17.35 -4.18
N ALA A 119 -5.55 18.43 -3.41
CA ALA A 119 -4.42 19.00 -2.70
C ALA A 119 -3.80 18.02 -1.68
N LYS A 120 -4.64 17.23 -0.99
CA LYS A 120 -4.18 16.20 -0.06
C LYS A 120 -3.54 15.03 -0.78
N TRP A 121 -4.14 14.58 -1.88
CA TRP A 121 -3.52 13.54 -2.69
C TRP A 121 -2.18 13.98 -3.25
N ASP A 122 -2.09 15.17 -3.83
CA ASP A 122 -0.84 15.75 -4.36
C ASP A 122 0.24 15.84 -3.28
N ALA A 123 -0.13 16.25 -2.06
CA ALA A 123 0.80 16.32 -0.94
C ALA A 123 1.26 14.92 -0.44
N VAL A 124 0.40 13.90 -0.50
CA VAL A 124 0.81 12.49 -0.24
C VAL A 124 1.74 12.00 -1.35
N THR A 125 1.41 12.25 -2.62
CA THR A 125 2.23 11.83 -3.76
C THR A 125 3.45 12.71 -4.00
N ASP A 126 3.67 13.74 -3.19
CA ASP A 126 4.96 14.44 -3.16
C ASP A 126 6.01 13.73 -2.28
N ILE A 127 5.58 12.78 -1.46
CA ILE A 127 6.44 11.97 -0.58
C ILE A 127 6.94 10.72 -1.34
N GLU A 128 8.24 10.42 -1.22
CA GLU A 128 8.80 9.18 -1.77
C GLU A 128 8.58 8.01 -0.79
N PRO A 129 8.11 6.82 -1.25
CA PRO A 129 8.08 6.40 -2.65
C PRO A 129 6.74 6.63 -3.37
N TYR A 130 5.70 7.20 -2.74
CA TYR A 130 4.41 7.44 -3.42
C TYR A 130 4.58 8.21 -4.74
N LYS A 131 5.39 9.27 -4.72
CA LYS A 131 5.74 10.08 -5.90
C LYS A 131 6.20 9.26 -7.10
N SER A 132 7.13 8.35 -6.87
CA SER A 132 7.69 7.52 -7.94
C SER A 132 6.70 6.51 -8.53
N TYR A 133 5.70 6.14 -7.74
CA TYR A 133 4.79 5.03 -8.02
C TYR A 133 3.32 5.47 -8.14
N GLU A 134 3.03 6.77 -8.22
CA GLU A 134 1.67 7.32 -8.28
C GLU A 134 0.82 6.70 -9.42
N GLY A 135 1.45 6.30 -10.53
CA GLY A 135 0.79 5.60 -11.64
C GLY A 135 0.31 4.18 -11.36
N LEU A 136 0.56 3.66 -10.15
CA LEU A 136 0.04 2.38 -9.66
C LEU A 136 -1.23 2.54 -8.81
N PHE A 137 -1.70 3.78 -8.61
CA PHE A 137 -2.88 4.08 -7.82
C PHE A 137 -4.04 4.54 -8.70
N ASN A 138 -5.25 4.13 -8.35
CA ASN A 138 -6.46 4.86 -8.69
C ASN A 138 -6.91 5.63 -7.46
N VAL A 139 -7.51 6.80 -7.68
CA VAL A 139 -7.96 7.69 -6.60
C VAL A 139 -9.34 8.20 -6.92
N TRP A 140 -10.28 7.90 -6.03
CA TRP A 140 -11.69 8.22 -6.18
C TRP A 140 -12.11 9.16 -5.04
N ALA A 141 -12.61 10.35 -5.37
CA ALA A 141 -13.25 11.22 -4.40
C ALA A 141 -14.74 10.87 -4.31
N VAL A 142 -15.26 10.69 -3.09
CA VAL A 142 -16.69 10.45 -2.83
C VAL A 142 -17.25 11.63 -2.05
N GLN A 143 -18.23 12.30 -2.66
CA GLN A 143 -18.88 13.49 -2.15
C GLN A 143 -19.95 13.13 -1.11
N ALA A 144 -19.57 13.01 0.17
CA ALA A 144 -20.54 12.81 1.25
C ALA A 144 -21.11 14.16 1.71
N VAL A 145 -22.39 14.40 1.43
CA VAL A 145 -23.01 15.71 1.60
C VAL A 145 -23.37 15.93 3.06
N SER A 146 -22.69 16.86 3.72
CA SER A 146 -22.99 17.25 5.10
C SER A 146 -24.13 18.28 5.21
N GLN A 147 -24.90 18.24 6.30
CA GLN A 147 -25.92 19.26 6.61
C GLN A 147 -25.25 20.53 7.13
N ASP A 148 -24.26 20.36 8.01
CA ASP A 148 -23.47 21.46 8.55
C ASP A 148 -22.09 21.54 7.91
N SER A 149 -21.58 22.76 7.77
CA SER A 149 -20.18 23.02 7.42
C SER A 149 -19.30 22.88 8.67
N GLY A 150 -18.12 22.28 8.50
CA GLY A 150 -17.15 22.07 9.58
C GLY A 150 -17.39 20.77 10.34
N VAL A 151 -16.64 20.59 11.44
CA VAL A 151 -16.57 19.33 12.19
C VAL A 151 -16.87 19.57 13.68
N THR A 152 -17.47 18.57 14.36
CA THR A 152 -17.73 18.65 15.80
C THR A 152 -16.41 18.82 16.57
N GLY A 153 -16.39 19.71 17.57
CA GLY A 153 -15.19 20.03 18.35
C GLY A 153 -14.27 21.09 17.73
N ASP A 154 -14.71 21.80 16.67
CA ASP A 154 -13.95 22.88 16.03
C ASP A 154 -14.87 24.10 15.74
N PRO A 155 -14.51 25.34 16.16
CA PRO A 155 -13.27 25.77 16.81
C PRO A 155 -13.10 25.41 18.29
N THR A 156 -14.18 25.06 19.00
CA THR A 156 -14.14 24.74 20.43
C THR A 156 -14.85 23.41 20.70
N GLN A 157 -14.47 22.75 21.80
CA GLN A 157 -14.95 21.40 22.14
C GLN A 157 -16.49 21.30 22.26
N ASP A 158 -17.18 22.39 22.60
CA ASP A 158 -18.63 22.45 22.74
C ASP A 158 -19.39 22.58 21.41
N VAL A 159 -18.71 22.83 20.30
CA VAL A 159 -19.35 22.94 18.97
C VAL A 159 -19.77 21.56 18.48
N THR A 160 -21.05 21.40 18.18
CA THR A 160 -21.60 20.20 17.53
C THR A 160 -21.97 20.50 16.08
N ARG A 161 -21.67 19.56 15.18
CA ARG A 161 -22.00 19.58 13.76
C ARG A 161 -22.66 18.27 13.36
N ASN A 162 -23.69 18.37 12.53
CA ASN A 162 -24.36 17.23 11.93
C ASN A 162 -23.73 16.92 10.56
N THR A 163 -22.70 16.06 10.54
CA THR A 163 -21.92 15.74 9.34
C THR A 163 -22.21 14.34 8.81
N ALA A 164 -21.91 14.09 7.54
CA ALA A 164 -22.28 12.88 6.83
C ALA A 164 -21.67 11.62 7.49
N LEU A 165 -20.38 11.68 7.84
CA LEU A 165 -19.64 10.61 8.51
C LEU A 165 -19.57 10.78 10.04
N GLY A 166 -20.01 11.94 10.56
CA GLY A 166 -19.94 12.25 11.97
C GLY A 166 -18.52 12.45 12.48
N SER A 167 -17.63 13.03 11.67
CA SER A 167 -16.28 13.37 12.12
C SER A 167 -16.32 14.26 13.37
N TYR A 168 -15.44 14.03 14.34
CA TYR A 168 -15.33 14.85 15.54
C TYR A 168 -13.91 14.82 16.15
N PHE A 169 -13.44 15.99 16.59
CA PHE A 169 -12.27 16.14 17.45
C PHE A 169 -12.58 15.75 18.90
N PHE A 170 -11.57 15.72 19.77
CA PHE A 170 -11.72 15.38 21.20
C PHE A 170 -12.27 13.97 21.41
N CYS A 171 -12.08 13.08 20.44
CA CYS A 171 -12.38 11.67 20.63
C CYS A 171 -11.51 11.12 21.75
N ASP A 172 -12.11 10.38 22.68
CA ASP A 172 -11.44 9.87 23.89
C ASP A 172 -10.78 11.00 24.72
N GLU A 173 -11.37 12.20 24.73
CA GLU A 173 -10.86 13.42 25.37
C GLU A 173 -9.51 13.93 24.82
N ILE A 174 -9.09 13.43 23.65
CA ILE A 174 -7.84 13.80 22.98
C ILE A 174 -8.14 14.82 21.89
N GLU A 175 -7.72 16.08 22.10
CA GLU A 175 -8.05 17.20 21.22
C GLU A 175 -7.77 16.96 19.73
N ARG A 176 -6.66 16.26 19.41
CA ARG A 176 -6.18 16.08 18.03
C ARG A 176 -6.69 14.79 17.37
N LEU A 177 -7.36 13.92 18.11
CA LEU A 177 -7.88 12.67 17.59
C LEU A 177 -9.23 12.93 16.89
N ILE A 178 -9.27 12.70 15.57
CA ILE A 178 -10.47 12.82 14.75
C ILE A 178 -11.07 11.43 14.55
N CYS A 179 -12.23 11.19 15.16
CA CYS A 179 -12.97 9.95 14.98
C CYS A 179 -14.11 10.09 13.98
N VAL A 180 -14.46 8.99 13.33
CA VAL A 180 -15.55 8.88 12.34
C VAL A 180 -16.46 7.68 12.61
N ASP A 181 -17.64 7.67 12.01
CA ASP A 181 -18.49 6.47 11.96
C ASP A 181 -18.02 5.52 10.85
N LEU A 182 -17.52 4.34 11.21
CA LEU A 182 -16.95 3.40 10.25
C LEU A 182 -18.01 2.77 9.32
N ASP A 183 -19.22 2.53 9.80
CA ASP A 183 -20.29 1.95 8.99
C ASP A 183 -20.76 2.94 7.91
N LYS A 184 -20.84 4.23 8.25
CA LYS A 184 -21.11 5.27 7.25
C LYS A 184 -19.95 5.46 6.30
N THR A 185 -18.73 5.49 6.83
CA THR A 185 -17.51 5.58 6.01
C THR A 185 -17.51 4.48 4.95
N LYS A 186 -17.82 3.24 5.34
CA LYS A 186 -18.01 2.12 4.42
C LYS A 186 -19.14 2.35 3.41
N SER A 187 -20.30 2.83 3.85
CA SER A 187 -21.43 3.05 2.95
C SER A 187 -21.13 4.05 1.82
N TYR A 188 -20.19 4.98 2.03
CA TYR A 188 -19.69 5.88 1.00
C TYR A 188 -18.52 5.26 0.22
N ALA A 189 -17.60 4.57 0.88
CA ALA A 189 -16.49 3.88 0.22
C ALA A 189 -16.99 2.84 -0.81
N ASP A 190 -18.04 2.10 -0.47
CA ASP A 190 -18.67 1.09 -1.34
C ASP A 190 -19.32 1.69 -2.60
N LYS A 191 -19.41 3.02 -2.72
CA LYS A 191 -19.87 3.70 -3.94
C LYS A 191 -18.76 3.82 -5.00
N ALA A 192 -17.49 3.82 -4.58
CA ALA A 192 -16.35 3.87 -5.50
C ALA A 192 -16.21 2.56 -6.30
N PRO A 193 -15.57 2.59 -7.49
CA PRO A 193 -15.36 1.38 -8.31
C PRO A 193 -14.64 0.25 -7.55
N ALA A 194 -13.71 0.61 -6.67
CA ALA A 194 -13.14 -0.23 -5.62
C ALA A 194 -12.50 0.64 -4.55
N THR A 195 -12.14 0.01 -3.43
CA THR A 195 -11.47 0.64 -2.30
C THR A 195 -10.56 -0.39 -1.63
N ASP A 196 -9.26 -0.12 -1.61
CA ASP A 196 -8.29 -0.82 -0.76
C ASP A 196 -7.96 -0.01 0.49
N LEU A 197 -8.01 1.34 0.39
CA LEU A 197 -7.74 2.29 1.48
C LEU A 197 -8.70 3.45 1.45
N VAL A 198 -9.07 3.96 2.63
CA VAL A 198 -9.92 5.13 2.77
C VAL A 198 -9.16 6.29 3.42
N ILE A 199 -9.31 7.49 2.85
CA ILE A 199 -8.90 8.75 3.47
C ILE A 199 -10.15 9.59 3.72
N VAL A 200 -10.43 9.96 4.97
CA VAL A 200 -11.49 10.90 5.31
C VAL A 200 -10.89 12.30 5.48
N VAL A 201 -11.33 13.23 4.64
CA VAL A 201 -10.96 14.65 4.70
C VAL A 201 -12.04 15.39 5.48
N SER A 202 -11.69 15.80 6.69
CA SER A 202 -12.53 16.59 7.61
C SER A 202 -12.37 18.09 7.32
N ASN A 203 -13.46 18.79 6.98
CA ASN A 203 -13.48 20.23 6.71
C ASN A 203 -13.08 21.05 7.95
N SER A 204 -11.79 21.32 8.12
CA SER A 204 -11.23 22.01 9.29
C SER A 204 -9.79 22.49 9.02
N THR A 205 -9.44 23.60 9.65
CA THR A 205 -8.06 24.13 9.71
C THR A 205 -7.27 23.60 10.91
N LYS A 206 -7.96 23.05 11.91
CA LYS A 206 -7.38 22.55 13.15
C LYS A 206 -6.54 21.31 12.83
N TYR A 207 -5.32 21.23 13.35
CA TYR A 207 -4.54 19.99 13.23
C TYR A 207 -5.24 18.84 13.93
N GLY A 208 -5.22 17.67 13.29
CA GLY A 208 -5.66 16.41 13.86
C GLY A 208 -5.89 15.35 12.79
N GLY A 209 -6.11 14.13 13.24
CA GLY A 209 -6.28 12.95 12.40
C GLY A 209 -6.04 11.67 13.19
N ALA A 210 -6.27 10.55 12.53
CA ALA A 210 -6.14 9.23 13.11
C ALA A 210 -5.92 8.15 12.04
N GLY A 211 -5.36 7.02 12.45
CA GLY A 211 -5.25 5.79 11.69
C GLY A 211 -6.09 4.67 12.27
N TYR A 212 -7.03 4.15 11.50
CA TYR A 212 -7.77 2.94 11.82
C TYR A 212 -7.16 1.77 11.05
N SER A 213 -6.71 0.75 11.77
CA SER A 213 -6.10 -0.45 11.19
C SER A 213 -6.91 -1.71 11.51
N GLY A 214 -6.60 -2.81 10.81
CA GLY A 214 -7.25 -4.10 11.04
C GLY A 214 -8.71 -4.19 10.57
N LEU A 215 -9.11 -3.32 9.64
CA LEU A 215 -10.50 -3.20 9.19
C LEU A 215 -10.89 -4.20 8.10
N ALA A 216 -9.93 -4.88 7.48
CA ALA A 216 -10.16 -5.70 6.28
C ALA A 216 -11.25 -6.78 6.48
N GLY A 217 -11.32 -7.41 7.66
CA GLY A 217 -12.29 -8.46 7.94
C GLY A 217 -13.74 -7.99 7.96
N ASP A 218 -13.99 -6.81 8.50
CA ASP A 218 -15.35 -6.27 8.72
C ASP A 218 -15.77 -5.31 7.60
N TYR A 219 -14.82 -4.57 7.03
CA TYR A 219 -15.10 -3.46 6.12
C TYR A 219 -14.68 -3.68 4.66
N GLY A 220 -13.75 -4.62 4.41
CA GLY A 220 -13.29 -4.96 3.06
C GLY A 220 -12.18 -4.08 2.49
N TYR A 221 -11.62 -3.18 3.30
CA TYR A 221 -10.44 -2.36 3.00
C TYR A 221 -9.48 -2.38 4.20
N ASP A 222 -8.20 -2.09 3.98
CA ASP A 222 -7.15 -2.33 4.98
C ASP A 222 -7.20 -1.34 6.17
N GLY A 223 -7.61 -0.10 5.92
CA GLY A 223 -7.65 0.95 6.93
C GLY A 223 -8.35 2.24 6.51
N VAL A 224 -8.57 3.12 7.48
CA VAL A 224 -9.07 4.49 7.30
C VAL A 224 -8.08 5.45 7.90
N SER A 225 -7.66 6.47 7.16
CA SER A 225 -6.95 7.61 7.73
C SER A 225 -7.87 8.82 7.77
N THR A 226 -7.99 9.49 8.91
CA THR A 226 -8.71 10.77 9.04
C THR A 226 -7.70 11.91 9.08
N LEU A 227 -8.01 13.03 8.43
CA LEU A 227 -7.16 14.20 8.40
C LEU A 227 -7.97 15.48 8.22
N SER A 228 -7.42 16.61 8.63
CA SER A 228 -8.04 17.93 8.41
C SER A 228 -7.66 18.52 7.04
N SER A 229 -8.66 19.05 6.33
CA SER A 229 -8.56 19.61 4.98
C SER A 229 -7.54 20.73 4.86
N ASP A 230 -7.52 21.66 5.81
CA ASP A 230 -6.74 22.90 5.73
C ASP A 230 -5.53 22.87 6.67
N ASN A 231 -4.98 21.67 6.91
CA ASN A 231 -3.78 21.49 7.71
C ASN A 231 -2.72 20.62 7.00
N ALA A 232 -1.54 21.19 6.73
CA ALA A 232 -0.47 20.49 6.03
C ALA A 232 0.15 19.34 6.85
N GLN A 233 0.20 19.44 8.18
CA GLN A 233 0.76 18.39 9.03
C GLN A 233 -0.19 17.18 9.13
N SER A 234 -1.51 17.40 9.03
CA SER A 234 -2.49 16.30 8.99
C SER A 234 -2.31 15.39 7.76
N THR A 235 -1.76 15.89 6.65
CA THR A 235 -1.44 15.04 5.48
C THR A 235 -0.40 13.97 5.80
N LEU A 236 0.55 14.27 6.69
CA LEU A 236 1.60 13.30 7.07
C LEU A 236 1.02 12.11 7.84
N ILE A 237 -0.12 12.29 8.52
CA ILE A 237 -0.87 11.19 9.13
C ILE A 237 -1.32 10.22 8.02
N ALA A 238 -1.96 10.70 6.95
CA ALA A 238 -2.36 9.84 5.84
C ALA A 238 -1.19 9.10 5.19
N ALA A 239 -0.05 9.78 4.98
CA ALA A 239 1.15 9.13 4.46
C ALA A 239 1.64 8.02 5.41
N HIS A 240 1.68 8.28 6.72
CA HIS A 240 2.03 7.30 7.75
C HIS A 240 1.08 6.08 7.70
N GLU A 241 -0.23 6.31 7.78
CA GLU A 241 -1.23 5.25 7.84
C GLU A 241 -1.25 4.38 6.59
N MET A 242 -1.13 5.00 5.41
CA MET A 242 -1.03 4.26 4.15
C MET A 242 0.19 3.34 4.12
N ALA A 243 1.28 3.69 4.81
CA ALA A 243 2.49 2.88 4.83
C ALA A 243 2.33 1.59 5.66
N HIS A 244 1.47 1.59 6.69
CA HIS A 244 1.10 0.35 7.39
C HIS A 244 0.40 -0.63 6.44
N SER A 245 -0.63 -0.20 5.74
CA SER A 245 -1.40 -1.11 4.88
C SER A 245 -0.60 -1.56 3.65
N ILE A 246 0.15 -0.65 3.05
CA ILE A 246 0.89 -0.93 1.81
C ILE A 246 2.20 -1.64 2.11
N GLY A 247 3.03 -1.04 2.97
CA GLY A 247 4.38 -1.53 3.26
C GLY A 247 4.42 -2.62 4.33
N LEU A 248 3.32 -2.85 5.06
CA LEU A 248 3.31 -3.68 6.27
C LEU A 248 4.38 -3.21 7.27
N LEU A 249 4.54 -1.89 7.37
CA LEU A 249 5.49 -1.26 8.28
C LEU A 249 4.94 -1.30 9.70
N ALA A 250 5.83 -1.45 10.67
CA ALA A 250 5.53 -1.22 12.08
C ALA A 250 5.79 0.24 12.43
N ASP A 251 5.28 0.65 13.58
CA ASP A 251 5.65 1.92 14.19
C ASP A 251 7.10 1.89 14.67
N GLU A 252 7.75 3.03 14.57
CA GLU A 252 9.15 3.24 14.96
C GLU A 252 9.28 4.11 16.22
N TYR A 253 8.16 4.57 16.80
CA TYR A 253 8.14 5.24 18.10
C TYR A 253 7.99 4.24 19.26
N GLN A 254 8.21 4.73 20.48
CA GLN A 254 8.21 3.94 21.70
C GLN A 254 7.51 4.67 22.84
N TYR A 255 7.06 3.93 23.84
CA TYR A 255 6.42 4.51 25.03
C TYR A 255 7.28 4.31 26.27
N ASP A 256 7.43 5.39 27.03
CA ASP A 256 8.11 5.36 28.31
C ASP A 256 7.45 4.34 29.25
N GLY A 257 8.26 3.42 29.79
CA GLY A 257 7.82 2.41 30.76
C GLY A 257 7.32 1.10 30.15
N TYR A 258 7.29 0.96 28.82
CA TYR A 258 7.01 -0.32 28.16
C TYR A 258 8.17 -1.32 28.31
N GLY A 259 9.38 -0.83 28.53
CA GLY A 259 10.54 -1.68 28.79
C GLY A 259 10.98 -2.48 27.56
N ALA A 260 11.33 -3.76 27.78
CA ALA A 260 11.95 -4.60 26.76
C ALA A 260 10.91 -5.32 25.88
N TYR A 261 11.17 -5.36 24.58
CA TYR A 261 10.35 -6.06 23.60
C TYR A 261 10.21 -7.55 23.94
N PRO A 262 8.98 -8.06 24.17
CA PRO A 262 8.76 -9.42 24.67
C PRO A 262 8.65 -10.47 23.55
N GLY A 263 8.38 -10.05 22.31
CA GLY A 263 8.07 -10.94 21.19
C GLY A 263 9.29 -11.56 20.52
N ASP A 264 9.03 -12.39 19.50
CA ASP A 264 10.05 -12.92 18.58
C ASP A 264 10.46 -11.86 17.53
N GLU A 265 11.35 -12.21 16.60
CA GLU A 265 11.72 -11.30 15.51
C GLU A 265 10.46 -10.85 14.72
N PRO A 266 10.15 -9.53 14.67
CA PRO A 266 8.92 -9.06 14.03
C PRO A 266 8.87 -9.37 12.54
N ALA A 267 7.68 -9.41 11.94
CA ALA A 267 7.55 -9.59 10.49
C ALA A 267 7.87 -8.30 9.70
N ALA A 268 7.50 -7.13 10.24
CA ALA A 268 7.65 -5.83 9.60
C ALA A 268 9.10 -5.55 9.21
N ALA A 269 9.30 -4.91 8.06
CA ALA A 269 10.64 -4.73 7.48
C ALA A 269 11.48 -3.67 8.22
N ASN A 270 10.85 -2.74 8.92
CA ASN A 270 11.47 -1.55 9.52
C ASN A 270 11.66 -1.66 11.05
N VAL A 271 11.47 -2.84 11.65
CA VAL A 271 11.87 -3.13 13.03
C VAL A 271 12.49 -4.53 13.15
N SER A 272 13.41 -4.71 14.09
CA SER A 272 14.17 -5.97 14.28
C SER A 272 14.72 -6.11 15.70
N LYS A 273 14.90 -7.33 16.20
CA LYS A 273 15.64 -7.60 17.44
C LYS A 273 17.15 -7.78 17.20
N LEU A 274 17.57 -7.78 15.93
CA LEU A 274 18.96 -7.99 15.54
C LEU A 274 19.75 -6.68 15.66
N THR A 275 20.92 -6.75 16.30
CA THR A 275 21.93 -5.70 16.20
C THR A 275 22.55 -5.69 14.79
N ALA A 276 23.17 -4.58 14.40
CA ALA A 276 23.80 -4.41 13.08
C ALA A 276 24.72 -5.58 12.70
N ASP A 277 25.62 -6.01 13.59
CA ASP A 277 26.53 -7.14 13.32
C ASP A 277 25.79 -8.46 13.07
N ARG A 278 24.72 -8.73 13.84
CA ARG A 278 23.93 -9.96 13.72
C ARG A 278 23.08 -9.93 12.46
N MET A 279 22.53 -8.77 12.12
CA MET A 279 21.77 -8.53 10.91
C MET A 279 22.64 -8.73 9.67
N ALA A 280 23.82 -8.11 9.65
CA ALA A 280 24.81 -8.25 8.57
C ALA A 280 25.29 -9.71 8.41
N ALA A 281 25.62 -10.39 9.52
CA ALA A 281 26.07 -11.78 9.48
C ALA A 281 24.99 -12.75 8.96
N GLN A 282 23.72 -12.44 9.17
CA GLN A 282 22.59 -13.27 8.73
C GLN A 282 22.06 -12.88 7.33
N GLY A 283 22.40 -11.70 6.82
CA GLY A 283 21.78 -11.16 5.61
C GLY A 283 20.26 -10.99 5.76
N ALA A 284 19.82 -10.56 6.94
CA ALA A 284 18.41 -10.41 7.29
C ALA A 284 17.98 -8.94 7.31
N LYS A 285 16.66 -8.69 7.27
CA LYS A 285 16.07 -7.35 7.45
C LYS A 285 16.71 -6.32 6.50
N TRP A 286 17.32 -5.26 7.03
CA TRP A 286 17.96 -4.20 6.27
C TRP A 286 19.48 -4.33 6.19
N ALA A 287 20.02 -5.56 6.27
CA ALA A 287 21.45 -5.83 6.13
C ALA A 287 22.07 -5.16 4.89
N ASP A 288 21.36 -5.16 3.76
CA ASP A 288 21.82 -4.56 2.48
C ASP A 288 21.86 -3.02 2.50
N TRP A 289 21.30 -2.39 3.54
CA TRP A 289 21.24 -0.95 3.72
C TRP A 289 22.16 -0.42 4.82
N LEU A 290 22.71 -1.28 5.69
CA LEU A 290 23.57 -0.84 6.81
C LEU A 290 24.72 0.06 6.31
N GLY A 291 24.87 1.23 6.94
CA GLY A 291 25.86 2.24 6.63
C GLY A 291 25.52 3.17 5.45
N GLU A 292 24.38 2.97 4.78
CA GLU A 292 23.92 3.85 3.70
C GLU A 292 23.43 5.19 4.27
N ALA A 293 23.69 6.30 3.57
CA ALA A 293 23.12 7.59 3.91
C ALA A 293 21.60 7.58 3.65
N ASP A 294 20.82 7.95 4.66
CA ASP A 294 19.36 7.85 4.58
C ASP A 294 18.71 9.22 4.28
N PRO A 295 17.68 9.27 3.40
CA PRO A 295 16.92 10.48 3.13
C PRO A 295 16.20 11.06 4.35
N SER A 296 15.86 10.25 5.37
CA SER A 296 15.31 10.75 6.64
C SER A 296 16.39 11.34 7.56
N GLY A 297 17.66 11.32 7.15
CA GLY A 297 18.80 11.89 7.84
C GLY A 297 19.70 10.85 8.50
N GLY A 298 21.01 11.11 8.51
CA GLY A 298 22.00 10.21 9.09
C GLY A 298 22.29 9.01 8.20
N VAL A 299 22.58 7.87 8.83
CA VAL A 299 22.86 6.59 8.17
C VAL A 299 21.93 5.51 8.69
N VAL A 300 21.69 4.50 7.85
CA VAL A 300 20.97 3.29 8.26
C VAL A 300 21.85 2.45 9.20
N ASP A 301 21.33 2.15 10.39
CA ASP A 301 21.97 1.34 11.42
C ASP A 301 20.87 0.60 12.23
N THR A 302 21.15 0.16 13.46
CA THR A 302 20.16 -0.39 14.39
C THR A 302 20.03 0.53 15.60
N PHE A 303 19.06 1.44 15.55
CA PHE A 303 18.77 2.40 16.64
C PHE A 303 17.80 1.75 17.62
N GLU A 304 18.19 1.63 18.89
CA GLU A 304 17.33 1.00 19.91
C GLU A 304 16.05 1.82 20.14
N GLY A 305 14.93 1.12 20.31
CA GLY A 305 13.59 1.66 20.44
C GLY A 305 12.78 1.60 19.14
N GLY A 306 11.53 1.15 19.24
CA GLY A 306 10.58 1.00 18.14
C GLY A 306 9.51 -0.03 18.48
N ASP A 307 8.50 -0.19 17.63
CA ASP A 307 7.37 -1.10 17.87
C ASP A 307 6.78 -0.93 19.29
N TYR A 308 6.73 0.30 19.79
CA TYR A 308 6.27 0.72 21.12
C TYR A 308 7.22 0.47 22.31
N TYR A 309 8.30 -0.30 22.14
CA TYR A 309 9.19 -0.69 23.25
C TYR A 309 10.51 0.08 23.24
N GLU A 310 11.06 0.33 24.43
CA GLU A 310 12.28 1.10 24.62
C GLU A 310 13.55 0.27 24.35
N TYR A 311 13.53 -1.03 24.66
CA TYR A 311 14.74 -1.88 24.64
C TYR A 311 14.54 -3.18 23.87
N GLY A 312 15.64 -3.72 23.33
CA GLY A 312 15.66 -5.05 22.71
C GLY A 312 14.98 -5.16 21.34
N ILE A 313 14.55 -4.03 20.80
CA ILE A 313 14.03 -3.86 19.44
C ILE A 313 14.68 -2.60 18.84
N TYR A 314 14.93 -2.64 17.54
CA TYR A 314 15.66 -1.61 16.82
C TYR A 314 14.87 -1.16 15.59
N ARG A 315 14.98 0.13 15.28
CA ARG A 315 14.55 0.76 14.02
C ARG A 315 15.77 1.13 13.16
N PRO A 316 15.62 1.32 11.84
CA PRO A 316 16.76 1.47 10.93
C PRO A 316 17.44 2.84 10.98
N THR A 317 16.74 3.88 11.41
CA THR A 317 17.24 5.26 11.42
C THR A 317 16.87 5.98 12.70
N ALA A 318 17.55 7.08 13.01
CA ALA A 318 17.19 7.89 14.17
C ALA A 318 15.73 8.36 14.09
N ASN A 319 15.23 8.67 12.89
CA ASN A 319 13.85 9.09 12.66
C ASN A 319 13.34 8.72 11.26
N SER A 320 12.02 8.66 11.09
CA SER A 320 11.29 8.54 9.83
C SER A 320 9.83 8.95 10.04
N ILE A 321 9.01 9.02 8.98
CA ILE A 321 7.54 9.21 9.11
C ILE A 321 6.92 8.15 10.04
N MET A 322 7.44 6.91 10.05
CA MET A 322 6.91 5.84 10.92
C MET A 322 7.23 6.06 12.40
N ARG A 323 8.05 7.06 12.75
CA ARG A 323 8.36 7.44 14.12
C ARG A 323 7.70 8.76 14.51
N SER A 324 7.93 9.82 13.74
CA SER A 324 7.42 11.16 14.06
C SER A 324 7.19 12.02 12.83
N LEU A 325 6.27 12.98 12.93
CA LEU A 325 5.86 13.83 11.81
C LEU A 325 6.70 15.10 11.65
N ASN A 326 7.86 15.20 12.31
CA ASN A 326 8.81 16.30 12.04
C ASN A 326 9.62 16.11 10.74
N THR A 327 9.39 15.01 10.03
CA THR A 327 9.97 14.66 8.73
C THR A 327 8.88 14.13 7.81
N ASP A 328 9.05 14.34 6.51
CA ASP A 328 8.21 13.79 5.45
C ASP A 328 8.91 12.63 4.72
N GLN A 329 9.95 12.05 5.31
CA GLN A 329 10.76 11.01 4.68
C GLN A 329 10.58 9.65 5.38
N PHE A 330 10.25 8.63 4.59
CA PHE A 330 10.46 7.24 4.98
C PHE A 330 11.95 6.89 4.89
N ASN A 331 12.43 6.04 5.80
CA ASN A 331 13.77 5.45 5.73
C ASN A 331 13.88 4.45 4.56
N LEU A 332 15.11 4.13 4.15
CA LEU A 332 15.37 3.25 3.00
C LEU A 332 14.75 1.86 3.12
N PRO A 333 14.82 1.15 4.27
CA PRO A 333 14.13 -0.12 4.45
C PRO A 333 12.60 -0.01 4.32
N GLY A 334 12.01 1.05 4.88
CA GLY A 334 10.59 1.37 4.74
C GLY A 334 10.20 1.60 3.28
N ARG A 335 10.98 2.40 2.53
CA ARG A 335 10.75 2.63 1.10
C ARG A 335 10.79 1.34 0.30
N GLU A 336 11.78 0.48 0.54
CA GLU A 336 11.89 -0.82 -0.14
C GLU A 336 10.64 -1.69 0.10
N ALA A 337 10.18 -1.75 1.35
CA ALA A 337 8.99 -2.51 1.73
C ALA A 337 7.71 -1.91 1.11
N MET A 338 7.58 -0.58 1.06
CA MET A 338 6.46 0.08 0.39
C MET A 338 6.45 -0.18 -1.12
N ILE A 339 7.61 -0.16 -1.79
CA ILE A 339 7.72 -0.51 -3.21
C ILE A 339 7.28 -1.97 -3.43
N ALA A 340 7.69 -2.88 -2.56
CA ALA A 340 7.20 -4.26 -2.57
C ALA A 340 5.68 -4.33 -2.42
N GLY A 341 5.12 -3.48 -1.55
CA GLY A 341 3.69 -3.28 -1.34
C GLY A 341 2.94 -2.82 -2.58
N PHE A 342 3.43 -1.81 -3.29
CA PHE A 342 2.80 -1.33 -4.52
C PHE A 342 2.69 -2.46 -5.55
N TYR A 343 3.75 -3.27 -5.73
CA TYR A 343 3.73 -4.40 -6.66
C TYR A 343 2.95 -5.63 -6.15
N ARG A 344 2.61 -5.69 -4.86
CA ARG A 344 1.71 -6.72 -4.31
C ARG A 344 0.26 -6.45 -4.67
N SER A 345 -0.13 -5.17 -4.71
CA SER A 345 -1.51 -4.75 -4.94
C SER A 345 -1.76 -4.22 -6.36
N ALA A 346 -0.73 -3.88 -7.13
CA ALA A 346 -0.87 -3.27 -8.45
C ALA A 346 0.05 -3.87 -9.52
N ASN A 347 -0.39 -3.75 -10.77
CA ASN A 347 0.30 -4.23 -11.96
C ASN A 347 0.88 -3.06 -12.76
N ALA A 348 2.22 -3.01 -12.88
CA ALA A 348 2.89 -2.04 -13.75
C ALA A 348 2.73 -2.32 -15.26
N LEU A 349 2.14 -3.47 -15.60
CA LEU A 349 1.85 -3.91 -16.96
C LEU A 349 0.44 -4.49 -17.03
N THR A 350 -0.36 -4.04 -18.00
CA THR A 350 -1.72 -4.52 -18.26
C THR A 350 -1.85 -4.95 -19.72
N PRO A 351 -2.36 -6.16 -20.04
CA PRO A 351 -2.63 -6.54 -21.42
C PRO A 351 -3.83 -5.79 -22.00
N LEU A 352 -3.74 -5.33 -23.25
CA LEU A 352 -4.85 -4.63 -23.92
C LEU A 352 -5.91 -5.56 -24.53
N ALA A 353 -5.69 -6.87 -24.47
CA ALA A 353 -6.62 -7.90 -24.91
C ALA A 353 -6.46 -9.12 -24.02
N ASP A 354 -7.55 -9.89 -23.85
CA ASP A 354 -7.57 -11.08 -23.01
C ASP A 354 -6.45 -12.08 -23.41
N PRO A 355 -5.48 -12.34 -22.51
CA PRO A 355 -4.38 -13.25 -22.80
C PRO A 355 -4.79 -14.73 -22.84
N ALA A 356 -5.98 -15.08 -22.31
CA ALA A 356 -6.51 -16.44 -22.38
C ALA A 356 -6.97 -16.82 -23.80
N THR A 357 -7.29 -15.81 -24.63
CA THR A 357 -7.68 -16.03 -26.02
C THR A 357 -6.48 -16.48 -26.86
N ARG A 358 -6.55 -17.72 -27.38
CA ARG A 358 -5.52 -18.25 -28.29
C ARG A 358 -5.40 -17.38 -29.53
N THR A 359 -4.17 -17.05 -29.90
CA THR A 359 -3.90 -16.10 -30.96
C THR A 359 -2.94 -16.64 -32.03
N SER A 360 -2.90 -15.97 -33.18
CA SER A 360 -2.04 -16.32 -34.31
C SER A 360 -0.67 -15.65 -34.18
N ARG A 361 0.39 -16.24 -34.74
CA ARG A 361 1.71 -15.61 -34.80
C ARG A 361 1.76 -14.27 -35.55
N PHE A 362 0.72 -13.95 -36.32
CA PHE A 362 0.57 -12.66 -37.02
C PHE A 362 -0.30 -11.66 -36.27
N ALA A 363 -0.93 -12.06 -35.16
CA ALA A 363 -1.70 -11.14 -34.35
C ALA A 363 -0.78 -10.12 -33.66
N ARG A 364 -1.33 -8.95 -33.37
CA ARG A 364 -0.65 -7.92 -32.59
C ARG A 364 -0.93 -8.17 -31.11
N LEU A 365 0.12 -8.34 -30.33
CA LEU A 365 0.05 -8.37 -28.86
C LEU A 365 0.45 -6.99 -28.35
N SER A 366 -0.38 -6.41 -27.49
CA SER A 366 -0.15 -5.08 -26.95
C SER A 366 -0.37 -5.05 -25.45
N VAL A 367 0.45 -4.26 -24.76
CA VAL A 367 0.38 -4.00 -23.32
C VAL A 367 0.37 -2.50 -23.08
N SER A 368 -0.31 -2.08 -22.02
CA SER A 368 -0.11 -0.78 -21.40
C SER A 368 0.89 -0.89 -20.25
N LEU A 369 1.65 0.17 -20.03
CA LEU A 369 2.50 0.32 -18.84
C LEU A 369 1.90 1.37 -17.93
N ALA A 370 2.01 1.17 -16.62
CA ALA A 370 1.72 2.23 -15.66
C ALA A 370 2.62 3.45 -15.96
N THR A 371 2.03 4.65 -15.90
CA THR A 371 2.78 5.89 -16.13
C THR A 371 3.51 6.26 -14.85
N LEU A 372 4.81 5.96 -14.80
CA LEU A 372 5.67 6.29 -13.65
C LEU A 372 6.53 7.52 -14.01
N PRO A 373 6.62 8.55 -13.14
CA PRO A 373 7.37 9.77 -13.44
C PRO A 373 8.85 9.48 -13.78
N ALA A 374 9.34 10.08 -14.87
CA ALA A 374 10.74 9.94 -15.25
C ALA A 374 11.65 10.70 -14.26
N GLY A 375 12.83 10.16 -13.97
CA GLY A 375 13.82 10.83 -13.09
C GLY A 375 13.61 10.63 -11.59
N THR A 376 12.55 9.94 -11.15
CA THR A 376 12.27 9.61 -9.74
C THR A 376 12.93 8.27 -9.34
N LEU A 377 12.44 7.52 -8.36
CA LEU A 377 12.99 6.21 -7.97
C LEU A 377 12.64 5.08 -8.95
N ALA A 378 11.46 5.09 -9.56
CA ALA A 378 10.95 3.97 -10.35
C ALA A 378 11.77 3.74 -11.65
N ARG A 379 12.10 2.48 -11.97
CA ARG A 379 12.85 2.11 -13.19
C ARG A 379 12.26 0.86 -13.86
N PRO A 380 10.99 0.91 -14.32
CA PRO A 380 10.35 -0.24 -14.96
C PRO A 380 11.03 -0.59 -16.29
N GLN A 381 11.31 -1.86 -16.52
CA GLN A 381 11.86 -2.38 -17.77
C GLN A 381 10.97 -3.45 -18.38
N LEU A 382 10.36 -3.14 -19.52
CA LEU A 382 9.58 -4.08 -20.32
C LEU A 382 10.48 -4.97 -21.19
N ARG A 383 10.32 -6.28 -21.03
CA ARG A 383 11.02 -7.33 -21.80
C ARG A 383 10.03 -8.34 -22.37
N TRP A 384 10.36 -8.90 -23.52
CA TRP A 384 9.58 -9.92 -24.20
C TRP A 384 10.33 -11.24 -24.30
N TYR A 385 9.61 -12.34 -24.21
CA TYR A 385 10.16 -13.71 -24.25
C TYR A 385 9.34 -14.59 -25.19
N VAL A 386 10.02 -15.49 -25.91
CA VAL A 386 9.40 -16.57 -26.69
C VAL A 386 9.90 -17.89 -26.13
N ASP A 387 8.99 -18.74 -25.66
CA ASP A 387 9.30 -20.01 -24.99
C ASP A 387 10.38 -19.86 -23.89
N GLY A 388 10.29 -18.77 -23.12
CA GLY A 388 11.23 -18.43 -22.04
C GLY A 388 12.55 -17.78 -22.49
N ARG A 389 12.81 -17.61 -23.79
CA ARG A 389 14.01 -16.94 -24.31
C ARG A 389 13.74 -15.48 -24.63
N GLU A 390 14.57 -14.58 -24.13
CA GLU A 390 14.39 -13.13 -24.32
C GLU A 390 14.53 -12.71 -25.80
N ALA A 391 13.51 -12.03 -26.33
CA ALA A 391 13.55 -11.34 -27.61
C ALA A 391 14.10 -9.92 -27.42
N ARG A 392 15.43 -9.78 -27.31
CA ARG A 392 16.13 -8.52 -26.98
C ARG A 392 15.79 -7.35 -27.91
N GLN A 393 15.50 -7.62 -29.17
CA GLN A 393 15.08 -6.62 -30.17
C GLN A 393 13.74 -5.94 -29.85
N ALA A 394 12.95 -6.52 -28.94
CA ALA A 394 11.66 -6.02 -28.53
C ALA A 394 11.65 -5.36 -27.13
N ARG A 395 12.82 -5.18 -26.49
CA ARG A 395 12.92 -4.43 -25.23
C ARG A 395 12.24 -3.07 -25.34
N GLY A 396 11.42 -2.72 -24.36
CA GLY A 396 10.67 -1.45 -24.31
C GLY A 396 9.50 -1.33 -25.28
N ARG A 397 9.27 -2.29 -26.20
CA ARG A 397 8.14 -2.21 -27.14
C ARG A 397 6.83 -2.57 -26.43
N THR A 398 5.85 -1.68 -26.44
CA THR A 398 4.50 -1.93 -25.89
C THR A 398 3.61 -2.73 -26.83
N SER A 399 4.04 -2.92 -28.09
CA SER A 399 3.32 -3.73 -29.07
C SER A 399 4.28 -4.54 -29.93
N VAL A 400 3.95 -5.81 -30.15
CA VAL A 400 4.77 -6.77 -30.89
C VAL A 400 3.92 -7.69 -31.77
N VAL A 401 4.56 -8.30 -32.75
CA VAL A 401 3.99 -9.41 -33.53
C VAL A 401 4.83 -10.66 -33.24
N PRO A 402 4.23 -11.77 -32.75
CA PRO A 402 4.99 -12.96 -32.35
C PRO A 402 5.93 -13.50 -33.42
N ALA A 403 5.53 -13.47 -34.70
CA ALA A 403 6.39 -13.87 -35.82
C ALA A 403 7.70 -13.03 -35.88
N ALA A 404 7.63 -11.73 -35.60
CA ALA A 404 8.80 -10.84 -35.55
C ALA A 404 9.66 -11.05 -34.28
N LEU A 405 9.12 -11.71 -33.26
CA LEU A 405 9.88 -12.16 -32.09
C LEU A 405 10.58 -13.50 -32.33
N GLY A 406 10.33 -14.15 -33.48
CA GLY A 406 10.92 -15.44 -33.83
C GLY A 406 10.03 -16.65 -33.55
N VAL A 407 8.73 -16.47 -33.29
CA VAL A 407 7.79 -17.61 -33.19
C VAL A 407 7.75 -18.34 -34.55
N PRO A 408 8.18 -19.62 -34.63
CA PRO A 408 8.23 -20.37 -35.88
C PRO A 408 6.85 -20.61 -36.49
N SER A 409 6.83 -20.97 -37.78
CA SER A 409 5.61 -21.49 -38.39
C SER A 409 5.38 -22.95 -38.00
N GLY A 410 4.15 -23.37 -37.68
CA GLY A 410 3.85 -24.79 -37.47
C GLY A 410 2.66 -25.11 -36.58
N ARG A 411 2.41 -26.41 -36.36
CA ARG A 411 1.28 -26.89 -35.54
C ARG A 411 1.49 -26.74 -34.03
N ARG A 412 2.73 -26.48 -33.59
CA ARG A 412 3.08 -26.32 -32.18
C ARG A 412 2.61 -24.96 -31.68
N ALA A 413 2.07 -24.94 -30.47
CA ALA A 413 1.83 -23.70 -29.74
C ALA A 413 3.12 -23.23 -29.06
N HIS A 414 3.32 -21.92 -29.06
CA HIS A 414 4.43 -21.22 -28.43
C HIS A 414 3.90 -20.29 -27.36
N THR A 415 4.71 -20.02 -26.34
CA THR A 415 4.39 -18.99 -25.34
C THR A 415 5.11 -17.69 -25.70
N VAL A 416 4.37 -16.59 -25.68
CA VAL A 416 4.94 -15.25 -25.74
C VAL A 416 4.61 -14.55 -24.43
N THR A 417 5.64 -14.07 -23.74
CA THR A 417 5.49 -13.43 -22.43
C THR A 417 6.01 -12.01 -22.49
N ALA A 418 5.22 -11.04 -22.04
CA ALA A 418 5.68 -9.70 -21.71
C ALA A 418 5.88 -9.63 -20.19
N LYS A 419 7.03 -9.12 -19.74
CA LYS A 419 7.36 -8.97 -18.32
C LYS A 419 7.91 -7.57 -18.08
N VAL A 420 7.40 -6.90 -17.05
CA VAL A 420 8.00 -5.69 -16.49
C VAL A 420 8.71 -6.07 -15.20
N VAL A 421 9.93 -5.58 -15.04
CA VAL A 421 10.70 -5.66 -13.79
C VAL A 421 11.11 -4.25 -13.41
N ASP A 422 10.87 -3.86 -12.17
CA ASP A 422 11.47 -2.63 -11.65
C ASP A 422 12.93 -2.85 -11.29
N MET A 423 13.80 -2.09 -11.95
CA MET A 423 15.25 -2.12 -11.74
C MET A 423 15.72 -0.98 -10.81
N THR A 424 14.81 -0.38 -10.02
CA THR A 424 15.12 0.69 -9.08
C THR A 424 16.24 0.29 -8.12
N MET A 425 17.14 1.21 -7.78
CA MET A 425 18.14 0.97 -6.73
C MET A 425 17.57 1.10 -5.31
N ALA A 426 16.31 1.56 -5.18
CA ALA A 426 15.57 1.65 -3.92
C ALA A 426 15.05 0.28 -3.42
N VAL A 427 15.40 -0.80 -4.11
CA VAL A 427 15.19 -2.19 -3.70
C VAL A 427 16.57 -2.85 -3.74
N ARG A 428 17.09 -3.42 -2.67
CA ARG A 428 18.39 -4.12 -2.66
C ARG A 428 18.22 -5.61 -2.41
N SER A 429 17.23 -5.97 -1.61
CA SER A 429 16.92 -7.35 -1.29
C SER A 429 16.57 -8.14 -2.56
N ALA A 430 17.32 -9.20 -2.83
CA ALA A 430 17.02 -10.10 -3.94
C ALA A 430 15.64 -10.76 -3.81
N LYS A 431 15.19 -10.99 -2.57
CA LYS A 431 13.85 -11.53 -2.27
C LYS A 431 12.78 -10.53 -2.69
N VAL A 432 12.90 -9.27 -2.27
CA VAL A 432 11.96 -8.20 -2.62
C VAL A 432 11.98 -7.92 -4.13
N ARG A 433 13.16 -7.93 -4.76
CA ARG A 433 13.29 -7.79 -6.21
C ARG A 433 12.45 -8.79 -7.00
N GLY A 434 12.29 -10.01 -6.47
CA GLY A 434 11.46 -11.04 -7.07
C GLY A 434 9.98 -10.69 -7.11
N THR A 435 9.50 -9.82 -6.22
CA THR A 435 8.11 -9.40 -6.11
C THR A 435 7.82 -8.09 -6.85
N THR A 436 8.83 -7.28 -7.18
CA THR A 436 8.66 -6.01 -7.93
C THR A 436 8.62 -6.23 -9.44
N SER A 437 7.79 -7.17 -9.89
CA SER A 437 7.64 -7.51 -11.31
C SER A 437 6.28 -8.13 -11.57
N ASN A 438 5.73 -7.89 -12.76
CA ASN A 438 4.53 -8.58 -13.22
C ASN A 438 4.66 -8.96 -14.70
N SER A 439 3.90 -9.98 -15.13
CA SER A 439 4.00 -10.51 -16.48
C SER A 439 2.68 -11.05 -16.98
N VAL A 440 2.51 -11.02 -18.30
CA VAL A 440 1.39 -11.63 -19.02
C VAL A 440 1.92 -12.57 -20.08
N THR A 441 1.25 -13.70 -20.28
CA THR A 441 1.66 -14.73 -21.23
C THR A 441 0.50 -15.09 -22.15
N TRP A 442 0.76 -15.08 -23.47
CA TRP A 442 -0.17 -15.53 -24.50
C TRP A 442 0.25 -16.90 -25.03
N THR A 443 -0.75 -17.71 -25.37
CA THR A 443 -0.55 -18.93 -26.17
C THR A 443 -0.74 -18.60 -27.66
N VAL A 444 0.35 -18.72 -28.43
CA VAL A 444 0.41 -18.36 -29.85
C VAL A 444 0.54 -19.60 -30.71
N LYS A 445 -0.30 -19.74 -31.75
CA LYS A 445 -0.12 -20.78 -32.78
C LYS A 445 0.92 -20.34 -33.81
N GLY A 446 1.82 -21.27 -34.15
CA GLY A 446 2.73 -21.15 -35.28
C GLY A 446 2.01 -21.06 -36.62
#